data_AF-A0A5S4GEG1-F1
#
_entry.id   AF-A0A5S4GEG1-F1
#
_cell.length_a   1.000
_cell.length_b   1.000
_cell.length_c   1.000
_cell.angle_alpha   90.00
_cell.angle_beta   90.00
_cell.angle_gamma   90.00
#
_symmetry.space_group_name_H-M   'P 1'
#
loop_
_entity.id
_entity.type
_entity.pdbx_description
1 polymer ?
#
loop_
_entity_poly.entity_id
_entity_poly.type
_entity_poly.pdbx_seq_one_letter_code
_entity_poly.pdbx_strand_id
1 'polypeptide(L)'
;MYARPLLAAALLVLPLLGLGACGGQDEVTMPPLTPEPGDSQFFDVPASTAATASAKETFPARLALFKYLRGVAAGNPKVCAYLTPAYQREAFGGPAACRTGFAAARATLRPQDIAALRGVSVPACEPGPGEGEYTVRFEDLAWKGEPARAGGPLAASFTLRKTGAYWQITV
;
A
#
# COMPACT_ATOMS: atom_id res chain seq x y z
N MET A 1 -50.11 -13.41 -6.22
CA MET A 1 -50.87 -12.35 -5.54
C MET A 1 -51.24 -12.84 -4.15
N TYR A 2 -50.63 -12.28 -3.09
CA TYR A 2 -51.25 -12.06 -1.78
C TYR A 2 -50.38 -11.04 -1.05
N ALA A 3 -51.05 -10.06 -0.45
CA ALA A 3 -50.49 -8.79 -0.03
C ALA A 3 -50.42 -8.70 1.50
N ARG A 4 -49.29 -8.12 1.99
CA ARG A 4 -49.16 -7.13 3.09
C ARG A 4 -49.60 -7.58 4.51
N PRO A 5 -49.34 -6.76 5.55
CA PRO A 5 -48.14 -6.01 5.95
C PRO A 5 -47.87 -6.23 7.47
N LEU A 6 -46.86 -5.57 8.07
CA LEU A 6 -46.99 -4.97 9.41
C LEU A 6 -45.82 -4.02 9.72
N LEU A 7 -46.21 -2.83 10.16
CA LEU A 7 -45.43 -1.66 10.58
C LEU A 7 -44.84 -1.86 11.99
N ALA A 8 -43.70 -1.19 12.27
CA ALA A 8 -43.48 -0.29 13.43
C ALA A 8 -41.97 -0.04 13.62
N ALA A 9 -41.52 1.21 13.53
CA ALA A 9 -41.03 2.02 14.68
C ALA A 9 -39.59 1.64 15.10
N ALA A 10 -38.64 2.52 15.42
CA ALA A 10 -38.54 3.96 15.59
C ALA A 10 -37.04 4.29 15.50
N LEU A 11 -36.66 5.53 15.22
CA LEU A 11 -35.68 6.28 16.03
C LEU A 11 -35.47 7.66 15.41
N LEU A 12 -36.11 8.64 16.05
CA LEU A 12 -35.84 10.06 15.97
C LEU A 12 -34.42 10.33 16.49
N VAL A 13 -33.60 11.05 15.73
CA VAL A 13 -32.42 11.76 16.24
C VAL A 13 -32.58 13.23 15.88
N LEU A 14 -32.74 14.03 16.94
CA LEU A 14 -32.80 15.50 17.00
C LEU A 14 -31.40 16.02 17.42
N PRO A 15 -31.10 17.33 17.40
CA PRO A 15 -30.92 18.25 16.27
C PRO A 15 -29.52 18.91 16.26
N LEU A 16 -29.24 19.72 15.23
CA LEU A 16 -28.18 20.73 15.21
C LEU A 16 -28.46 21.90 16.18
N LEU A 17 -27.38 22.50 16.72
CA LEU A 17 -27.08 23.96 16.80
C LEU A 17 -26.36 24.33 18.12
N GLY A 18 -25.31 25.15 18.01
CA GLY A 18 -24.83 25.98 19.11
C GLY A 18 -23.33 26.27 19.14
N LEU A 19 -22.89 27.30 18.41
CA LEU A 19 -21.61 27.96 18.64
C LEU A 19 -21.58 28.61 20.04
N GLY A 20 -20.45 28.51 20.72
CA GLY A 20 -20.12 29.30 21.91
C GLY A 20 -18.62 29.57 21.94
N ALA A 21 -18.25 30.76 21.47
CA ALA A 21 -16.91 31.33 21.58
C ALA A 21 -16.63 31.80 23.01
N CYS A 22 -15.48 31.43 23.54
CA CYS A 22 -14.79 32.06 24.68
C CYS A 22 -13.32 31.65 24.50
N GLY A 23 -12.35 32.52 24.22
CA GLY A 23 -12.15 33.81 24.87
C GLY A 23 -11.13 33.62 25.99
N GLY A 24 -9.86 33.41 25.64
CA GLY A 24 -8.76 33.27 26.59
C GLY A 24 -7.47 33.80 25.98
N GLN A 25 -7.12 35.03 26.35
CA GLN A 25 -5.83 35.64 26.11
C GLN A 25 -4.85 35.04 27.12
N ASP A 26 -3.77 34.46 26.65
CA ASP A 26 -2.61 34.17 27.50
C ASP A 26 -1.37 34.77 26.84
N GLU A 27 -0.67 35.56 27.64
CA GLU A 27 0.45 36.40 27.28
C GLU A 27 1.60 35.63 26.65
N VAL A 28 2.06 36.17 25.53
CA VAL A 28 3.35 35.85 24.94
C VAL A 28 4.44 36.32 25.89
N THR A 29 5.14 35.39 26.53
CA THR A 29 6.50 35.61 27.01
C THR A 29 7.39 34.55 26.36
N MET A 30 7.99 34.92 25.23
CA MET A 30 9.10 34.17 24.65
C MET A 30 10.39 34.55 25.40
N PRO A 31 11.12 33.60 26.02
CA PRO A 31 12.48 33.88 26.47
C PRO A 31 13.40 34.16 25.27
N PRO A 32 14.39 35.06 25.41
CA PRO A 32 15.20 35.54 24.29
C PRO A 32 16.02 34.41 23.67
N LEU A 33 16.11 34.49 22.33
CA LEU A 33 16.91 33.64 21.45
C LEU A 33 18.39 33.69 21.84
N THR A 34 18.93 32.59 22.37
CA THR A 34 20.36 32.30 22.24
C THR A 34 20.61 31.72 20.84
N PRO A 35 21.32 32.41 19.94
CA PRO A 35 21.72 31.83 18.67
C PRO A 35 22.89 30.88 18.94
N GLU A 36 22.65 29.57 18.85
CA GLU A 36 23.75 28.62 18.76
C GLU A 36 24.44 28.75 17.39
N PRO A 37 25.78 28.80 17.36
CA PRO A 37 26.55 28.99 16.14
C PRO A 37 26.65 27.68 15.34
N GLY A 38 26.30 27.78 14.06
CA GLY A 38 26.84 27.04 12.93
C GLY A 38 27.29 25.59 13.13
N ASP A 39 26.47 24.68 12.61
CA ASP A 39 26.98 23.51 11.88
C ASP A 39 26.23 23.42 10.54
N SER A 40 26.68 24.25 9.61
CA SER A 40 26.44 24.05 8.17
C SER A 40 27.28 22.85 7.73
N GLN A 41 26.86 21.64 8.12
CA GLN A 41 27.36 20.42 7.51
C GLN A 41 26.40 20.02 6.41
N PHE A 42 26.72 20.57 5.25
CA PHE A 42 26.58 19.93 3.94
C PHE A 42 26.61 18.41 4.07
N PHE A 43 25.44 17.77 4.06
CA PHE A 43 25.29 16.51 3.36
C PHE A 43 24.59 16.81 2.04
N ASP A 44 25.37 17.37 1.11
CA ASP A 44 25.34 16.93 -0.28
C ASP A 44 25.58 15.41 -0.27
N VAL A 45 24.53 14.65 0.01
CA VAL A 45 24.48 13.28 -0.51
C VAL A 45 24.38 13.50 -2.01
N PRO A 46 25.34 13.02 -2.82
CA PRO A 46 25.23 13.15 -4.26
C PRO A 46 23.91 12.50 -4.62
N ALA A 47 22.99 13.32 -5.11
CA ALA A 47 21.82 12.88 -5.83
C ALA A 47 22.36 12.01 -6.96
N SER A 48 22.44 10.71 -6.69
CA SER A 48 22.68 9.71 -7.71
C SER A 48 21.63 10.00 -8.76
N THR A 49 22.10 10.28 -9.96
CA THR A 49 21.39 10.81 -11.12
C THR A 49 20.41 9.80 -11.73
N ALA A 50 19.73 9.02 -10.88
CA ALA A 50 18.47 8.37 -11.20
C ALA A 50 17.35 9.27 -10.68
N ALA A 51 16.65 9.94 -11.60
CA ALA A 51 15.49 10.77 -11.29
C ALA A 51 14.56 10.03 -10.31
N THR A 52 14.58 10.42 -9.04
CA THR A 52 13.72 9.81 -8.03
C THR A 52 12.31 10.29 -8.34
N ALA A 53 11.51 9.43 -8.97
CA ALA A 53 10.13 9.73 -9.29
C ALA A 53 9.41 10.18 -8.01
N SER A 54 8.67 11.29 -8.09
CA SER A 54 8.06 11.89 -6.91
C SER A 54 7.07 10.91 -6.26
N ALA A 55 6.88 11.04 -4.94
CA ALA A 55 5.95 10.19 -4.20
C ALA A 55 4.52 10.18 -4.78
N LYS A 56 4.12 11.25 -5.47
CA LYS A 56 2.82 11.40 -6.14
C LYS A 56 2.74 10.60 -7.44
N GLU A 57 3.80 10.60 -8.24
CA GLU A 57 3.87 9.85 -9.51
C GLU A 57 3.87 8.34 -9.28
N THR A 58 4.54 7.91 -8.21
CA THR A 58 4.67 6.49 -7.85
C THR A 58 3.46 5.93 -7.11
N PHE A 59 2.61 6.80 -6.55
CA PHE A 59 1.49 6.39 -5.69
C PHE A 59 0.57 5.33 -6.31
N PRO A 60 0.12 5.44 -7.57
CA PRO A 60 -0.75 4.43 -8.17
C PRO A 60 -0.11 3.03 -8.27
N ALA A 61 1.19 2.96 -8.55
CA ALA A 61 1.93 1.71 -8.60
C ALA A 61 2.03 1.09 -7.20
N ARG A 62 2.49 1.88 -6.21
CA ARG A 62 2.56 1.44 -4.80
C ARG A 62 1.21 0.95 -4.28
N LEU A 63 0.13 1.63 -4.65
CA LEU A 63 -1.24 1.25 -4.28
C LEU A 63 -1.67 -0.09 -4.90
N ALA A 64 -1.31 -0.36 -6.16
CA ALA A 64 -1.59 -1.64 -6.81
C ALA A 64 -0.88 -2.80 -6.10
N LEU A 65 0.41 -2.65 -5.80
CA LEU A 65 1.16 -3.65 -5.04
C LEU A 65 0.57 -3.86 -3.64
N PHE A 66 0.26 -2.78 -2.92
CA PHE A 66 -0.38 -2.86 -1.61
C PHE A 66 -1.70 -3.65 -1.66
N LYS A 67 -2.56 -3.38 -2.65
CA LYS A 67 -3.84 -4.09 -2.81
C LYS A 67 -3.64 -5.57 -3.14
N TYR A 68 -2.64 -5.88 -3.97
CA TYR A 68 -2.26 -7.27 -4.25
C TYR A 68 -1.85 -7.99 -2.96
N LEU A 69 -0.86 -7.47 -2.22
CA LEU A 69 -0.33 -8.10 -1.01
C LEU A 69 -1.41 -8.28 0.07
N ARG A 70 -2.23 -7.25 0.30
CA ARG A 70 -3.34 -7.32 1.27
C ARG A 70 -4.43 -8.29 0.86
N GLY A 71 -4.70 -8.42 -0.44
CA GLY A 71 -5.68 -9.40 -0.91
C GLY A 71 -5.13 -10.84 -0.92
N VAL A 72 -3.81 -11.05 -1.07
CA VAL A 72 -3.17 -12.35 -0.80
C VAL A 72 -3.40 -12.75 0.66
N ALA A 73 -3.14 -11.85 1.61
CA ALA A 73 -3.43 -12.09 3.03
C ALA A 73 -4.91 -12.46 3.29
N ALA A 74 -5.82 -11.74 2.63
CA ALA A 74 -7.26 -11.96 2.74
C ALA A 74 -7.76 -13.22 2.04
N GLY A 75 -6.93 -13.89 1.23
CA GLY A 75 -7.37 -15.04 0.44
C GLY A 75 -8.33 -14.66 -0.69
N ASN A 76 -8.22 -13.45 -1.23
CA ASN A 76 -9.13 -12.96 -2.27
C ASN A 76 -8.56 -13.23 -3.68
N PRO A 77 -9.12 -14.18 -4.46
CA PRO A 77 -8.59 -14.51 -5.78
C PRO A 77 -8.75 -13.38 -6.81
N LYS A 78 -9.52 -12.32 -6.50
CA LYS A 78 -9.61 -11.13 -7.37
C LYS A 78 -8.28 -10.40 -7.50
N VAL A 79 -7.31 -10.62 -6.60
CA VAL A 79 -5.97 -10.03 -6.71
C VAL A 79 -5.20 -10.47 -7.96
N CYS A 80 -5.59 -11.59 -8.58
CA CYS A 80 -5.00 -12.04 -9.83
C CYS A 80 -5.14 -11.01 -10.97
N ALA A 81 -6.07 -10.06 -10.87
CA ALA A 81 -6.22 -8.97 -11.84
C ALA A 81 -5.03 -7.99 -11.86
N TYR A 82 -4.26 -7.91 -10.76
CA TYR A 82 -3.03 -7.13 -10.70
C TYR A 82 -1.85 -7.82 -11.36
N LEU A 83 -1.99 -9.06 -11.85
CA LEU A 83 -0.86 -9.84 -12.37
C LEU A 83 -0.92 -9.92 -13.89
N THR A 84 0.21 -9.64 -14.53
CA THR A 84 0.35 -9.96 -15.95
C THR A 84 0.46 -11.48 -16.18
N PRO A 85 0.19 -11.96 -17.41
CA PRO A 85 0.43 -13.37 -17.75
C PRO A 85 1.88 -13.82 -17.57
N ALA A 86 2.87 -12.90 -17.63
CA ALA A 86 4.28 -13.21 -17.40
C ALA A 86 4.51 -13.60 -15.94
N TYR A 87 4.15 -12.72 -14.99
CA TYR A 87 4.25 -13.01 -13.57
C TYR A 87 3.45 -14.26 -13.16
N GLN A 88 2.27 -14.48 -13.77
CA GLN A 88 1.48 -15.67 -13.46
C GLN A 88 2.18 -16.98 -13.84
N ARG A 89 2.96 -16.98 -14.92
CA ARG A 89 3.75 -18.16 -15.30
C ARG A 89 4.83 -18.46 -14.27
N GLU A 90 5.50 -17.43 -13.78
CA GLU A 90 6.58 -17.57 -12.80
C GLU A 90 6.07 -17.99 -11.41
N ALA A 91 5.06 -17.28 -10.89
CA ALA A 91 4.56 -17.52 -9.53
C ALA A 91 3.56 -18.68 -9.42
N PHE A 92 2.86 -19.03 -10.51
CA PHE A 92 1.78 -20.04 -10.51
C PHE A 92 1.95 -21.16 -11.55
N GLY A 93 3.04 -21.18 -12.32
CA GLY A 93 3.37 -22.28 -13.23
C GLY A 93 2.63 -22.27 -14.57
N GLY A 94 1.85 -21.23 -14.91
CA GLY A 94 1.17 -21.14 -16.20
C GLY A 94 0.53 -19.77 -16.47
N PRO A 95 0.23 -19.44 -17.75
CA PRO A 95 -0.51 -18.23 -18.06
C PRO A 95 -1.93 -18.34 -17.51
N ALA A 96 -2.47 -17.25 -16.95
CA ALA A 96 -3.80 -17.23 -16.31
C ALA A 96 -3.97 -18.21 -15.13
N ALA A 97 -2.89 -18.86 -14.66
CA ALA A 97 -2.95 -19.89 -13.61
C ALA A 97 -3.21 -19.34 -12.21
N CYS A 98 -3.16 -18.01 -12.02
CA CYS A 98 -3.39 -17.44 -10.69
C CYS A 98 -4.77 -17.81 -10.16
N ARG A 99 -5.86 -17.67 -10.93
CA ARG A 99 -7.21 -17.91 -10.37
C ARG A 99 -7.42 -19.35 -9.89
N THR A 100 -6.89 -20.33 -10.62
CA THR A 100 -7.03 -21.74 -10.31
C THR A 100 -6.00 -22.21 -9.26
N GLY A 101 -4.78 -21.64 -9.30
CA GLY A 101 -3.68 -21.98 -8.40
C GLY A 101 -3.59 -21.15 -7.12
N PHE A 102 -4.40 -20.09 -6.98
CA PHE A 102 -4.27 -19.12 -5.88
C PHE A 102 -4.38 -19.76 -4.50
N ALA A 103 -5.34 -20.67 -4.31
CA ALA A 103 -5.54 -21.34 -3.02
C ALA A 103 -4.32 -22.19 -2.63
N ALA A 104 -3.77 -22.95 -3.59
CA ALA A 104 -2.58 -23.77 -3.39
C ALA A 104 -1.33 -22.92 -3.13
N ALA A 105 -1.10 -21.87 -3.94
CA ALA A 105 0.01 -20.94 -3.75
C ALA A 105 -0.07 -20.22 -2.39
N ARG A 106 -1.27 -19.81 -1.97
CA ARG A 106 -1.45 -19.19 -0.65
C ARG A 106 -1.21 -20.18 0.48
N ALA A 107 -1.51 -21.47 0.29
CA ALA A 107 -1.28 -22.50 1.30
C ALA A 107 0.21 -22.74 1.59
N THR A 108 1.12 -22.31 0.71
CA THR A 108 2.57 -22.36 0.99
C THR A 108 3.02 -21.26 1.96
N LEU A 109 2.19 -20.23 2.21
CA LEU A 109 2.48 -19.17 3.16
C LEU A 109 2.20 -19.65 4.58
N ARG A 110 3.12 -19.35 5.51
CA ARG A 110 2.91 -19.67 6.92
C ARG A 110 1.87 -18.73 7.53
N PRO A 111 1.20 -19.11 8.62
CA PRO A 111 0.28 -18.23 9.33
C PRO A 111 0.93 -16.88 9.73
N GLN A 112 2.22 -16.89 10.10
CA GLN A 112 2.98 -15.69 10.42
C GLN A 112 3.15 -14.77 9.21
N ASP A 113 3.45 -15.34 8.03
CA ASP A 113 3.59 -14.57 6.79
C ASP A 113 2.25 -13.92 6.40
N ILE A 114 1.14 -14.66 6.55
CA ILE A 114 -0.21 -14.13 6.33
C ILE A 114 -0.51 -12.99 7.30
N ALA A 115 -0.13 -13.11 8.57
CA ALA A 115 -0.30 -12.04 9.56
C ALA A 115 0.55 -10.81 9.22
N ALA A 116 1.80 -10.99 8.83
CA ALA A 116 2.70 -9.91 8.40
C ALA A 116 2.15 -9.17 7.17
N LEU A 117 1.66 -9.90 6.15
CA LEU A 117 1.00 -9.33 4.98
C LEU A 117 -0.26 -8.54 5.33
N ARG A 118 -0.89 -8.81 6.49
CA ARG A 118 -1.99 -7.95 6.94
C ARG A 118 -1.49 -6.59 7.43
N GLY A 119 -0.25 -6.48 7.91
CA GLY A 119 0.34 -5.23 8.37
C GLY A 119 1.14 -4.47 7.31
N VAL A 120 1.36 -5.05 6.13
CA VAL A 120 2.30 -4.52 5.13
C VAL A 120 1.88 -3.17 4.55
N SER A 121 2.87 -2.31 4.26
CA SER A 121 2.73 -1.10 3.46
C SER A 121 3.86 -0.99 2.43
N VAL A 122 3.65 -0.16 1.41
CA VAL A 122 4.58 0.06 0.30
C VAL A 122 5.01 1.55 0.32
N PRO A 123 6.04 1.90 1.10
CA PRO A 123 6.37 3.30 1.36
C PRO A 123 6.96 3.99 0.13
N ALA A 124 7.84 3.29 -0.59
CA ALA A 124 8.55 3.79 -1.74
C ALA A 124 8.53 2.78 -2.89
N CYS A 125 8.91 3.24 -4.07
CA CYS A 125 9.33 2.40 -5.18
C CYS A 125 10.39 3.15 -5.97
N GLU A 126 11.25 2.40 -6.63
CA GLU A 126 12.34 2.93 -7.44
C GLU A 126 11.96 2.83 -8.92
N PRO A 127 12.57 3.65 -9.81
CA PRO A 127 12.47 3.42 -11.24
C PRO A 127 12.86 1.98 -11.60
N GLY A 128 12.01 1.32 -12.37
CA GLY A 128 12.22 -0.05 -12.83
C GLY A 128 13.12 -0.13 -14.07
N PRO A 129 13.38 -1.35 -14.58
CA PRO A 129 14.29 -1.57 -15.70
C PRO A 129 13.73 -1.04 -17.04
N GLY A 130 12.41 -0.95 -17.19
CA GLY A 130 11.75 -0.37 -18.36
C GLY A 130 11.24 1.06 -18.15
N GLU A 131 11.05 1.78 -19.26
CA GLU A 131 10.44 3.12 -19.22
C GLU A 131 9.04 3.07 -18.57
N GLY A 132 8.83 3.93 -17.58
CA GLY A 132 7.57 4.02 -16.84
C GLY A 132 7.27 2.81 -15.94
N GLU A 133 8.25 1.92 -15.74
CA GLU A 133 8.16 0.87 -14.74
C GLU A 133 8.65 1.36 -13.39
N TYR A 134 8.12 0.75 -12.34
CA TYR A 134 8.58 0.94 -10.98
C TYR A 134 8.85 -0.39 -10.31
N THR A 135 9.93 -0.49 -9.57
CA THR A 135 10.32 -1.69 -8.85
C THR A 135 10.23 -1.45 -7.34
N VAL A 136 9.71 -2.45 -6.63
CA VAL A 136 9.68 -2.49 -5.16
C VAL A 136 10.35 -3.78 -4.73
N ARG A 137 11.46 -3.71 -4.01
CA ARG A 137 12.10 -4.92 -3.48
C ARG A 137 11.33 -5.39 -2.26
N PHE A 138 11.28 -6.70 -2.05
CA PHE A 138 10.54 -7.27 -0.92
C PHE A 138 11.06 -6.74 0.43
N GLU A 139 12.37 -6.50 0.53
CA GLU A 139 13.02 -5.92 1.71
C GLU A 139 12.66 -4.45 1.96
N ASP A 140 12.20 -3.71 0.94
CA ASP A 140 11.77 -2.32 1.05
C ASP A 140 10.30 -2.19 1.49
N LEU A 141 9.60 -3.32 1.63
CA LEU A 141 8.25 -3.35 2.19
C LEU A 141 8.33 -3.01 3.67
N ALA A 142 7.42 -2.16 4.13
CA ALA A 142 7.31 -1.81 5.54
C ALA A 142 6.31 -2.75 6.24
N TRP A 143 6.73 -3.27 7.41
CA TRP A 143 5.99 -4.27 8.17
C TRP A 143 5.61 -3.70 9.54
N LYS A 144 4.39 -3.99 10.03
CA LYS A 144 3.97 -3.64 11.41
C LYS A 144 4.58 -4.53 12.49
N GLY A 145 5.34 -5.55 12.12
CA GLY A 145 5.96 -6.53 13.02
C GLY A 145 6.98 -7.36 12.23
N GLU A 146 7.18 -8.60 12.64
CA GLU A 146 8.04 -9.56 11.93
C GLU A 146 7.69 -9.60 10.42
N PRO A 147 8.66 -9.40 9.52
CA PRO A 147 8.45 -9.50 8.08
C PRO A 147 7.99 -10.89 7.65
N ALA A 148 7.20 -10.97 6.58
CA ALA A 148 6.96 -12.25 5.91
C ALA A 148 8.25 -12.74 5.25
N ARG A 149 8.32 -14.03 4.94
CA ARG A 149 9.36 -14.57 4.05
C ARG A 149 8.91 -14.49 2.60
N ALA A 150 9.82 -14.11 1.71
CA ALA A 150 9.60 -14.25 0.28
C ALA A 150 9.46 -15.75 -0.10
N GLY A 151 8.70 -16.02 -1.16
CA GLY A 151 8.39 -17.36 -1.64
C GLY A 151 6.92 -17.56 -2.02
N GLY A 152 6.66 -18.53 -2.90
CA GLY A 152 5.32 -18.79 -3.43
C GLY A 152 4.77 -17.58 -4.20
N PRO A 153 3.63 -16.98 -3.78
CA PRO A 153 3.09 -15.80 -4.46
C PRO A 153 3.89 -14.51 -4.19
N LEU A 154 4.86 -14.53 -3.26
CA LEU A 154 5.67 -13.37 -2.89
C LEU A 154 7.03 -13.42 -3.57
N ALA A 155 7.22 -12.65 -4.64
CA ALA A 155 8.52 -12.51 -5.29
C ALA A 155 9.51 -11.72 -4.41
N ALA A 156 10.81 -11.89 -4.70
CA ALA A 156 11.88 -11.13 -4.02
C ALA A 156 11.88 -9.63 -4.43
N SER A 157 11.30 -9.33 -5.59
CA SER A 157 11.10 -7.98 -6.11
C SER A 157 9.81 -7.96 -6.91
N PHE A 158 9.16 -6.80 -6.97
CA PHE A 158 7.94 -6.58 -7.73
C PHE A 158 8.16 -5.43 -8.70
N THR A 159 8.16 -5.72 -9.99
CA THR A 159 8.14 -4.72 -11.05
C THR A 159 6.70 -4.45 -11.45
N LEU A 160 6.33 -3.18 -11.47
CA LEU A 160 5.01 -2.68 -11.81
C LEU A 160 5.08 -1.85 -13.07
N ARG A 161 4.16 -2.15 -14.00
CA ARG A 161 3.99 -1.40 -15.24
C ARG A 161 2.53 -0.96 -15.36
N LYS A 162 2.30 0.20 -15.96
CA LYS A 162 0.97 0.63 -16.37
C LYS A 162 0.58 -0.03 -17.69
N THR A 163 -0.50 -0.83 -17.66
CA THR A 163 -1.11 -1.46 -18.83
C THR A 163 -2.50 -0.86 -19.03
N GLY A 164 -2.64 0.05 -20.00
CA GLY A 164 -3.87 0.81 -20.21
C GLY A 164 -4.22 1.67 -18.98
N ALA A 165 -5.38 1.45 -18.39
CA ALA A 165 -5.85 2.17 -17.20
C ALA A 165 -5.34 1.56 -15.87
N TYR A 166 -4.68 0.41 -15.90
CA TYR A 166 -4.37 -0.38 -14.71
C TYR A 166 -2.87 -0.51 -14.48
N TRP A 167 -2.47 -0.60 -13.21
CA TRP A 167 -1.12 -0.99 -12.81
C TRP A 167 -1.07 -2.48 -12.55
N GLN A 168 -0.09 -3.17 -13.14
CA GLN A 168 0.07 -4.61 -13.05
C GLN A 168 1.51 -5.00 -12.72
N ILE A 169 1.65 -6.12 -12.02
CA ILE A 169 2.91 -6.75 -11.64
C ILE A 169 3.40 -7.63 -12.80
N THR A 170 4.62 -7.38 -13.24
CA THR A 170 5.22 -8.00 -14.44
C THR A 170 6.23 -9.08 -14.09
N VAL A 171 7.08 -8.84 -13.09
CA VAL A 171 8.19 -9.69 -12.62
C VAL A 171 8.33 -9.51 -11.12
#